data_AF-A0A925CYK1-F1
#
_entry.id   AF-A0A925CYK1-F1
#
_cell.length_a   1.000
_cell.length_b   1.000
_cell.length_c   1.000
_cell.angle_alpha   90.00
_cell.angle_beta   90.00
_cell.angle_gamma   90.00
#
_symmetry.space_group_name_H-M   'P 1'
#
loop_
_entity.id
_entity.type
_entity.pdbx_description
1 polymer ?
#
loop_
_entity_poly.entity_id
_entity_poly.type
_entity_poly.pdbx_seq_one_letter_code
_entity_poly.pdbx_strand_id
1 'polypeptide(L)' 'MEFLFSLPAILIILFQPVLTAFAAYWYDRNPVKWLLIGLLLPFVATIIVLWLPESNRNRVRAVENDELF' A
#
# COMPACT_ATOMS: atom_id res chain seq x y z
N MET A 1 -18.02 17.00 -4.21
CA MET A 1 -18.13 15.90 -5.20
C MET A 1 -16.95 14.92 -5.17
N GLU A 2 -15.94 15.11 -4.32
CA GLU A 2 -14.76 14.23 -4.27
C GLU A 2 -14.98 12.92 -3.47
N PHE A 3 -15.82 12.96 -2.42
CA PHE A 3 -16.15 11.79 -1.58
C PHE A 3 -16.86 10.64 -2.31
N LEU A 4 -17.59 10.95 -3.39
CA LEU A 4 -18.31 9.94 -4.18
C LEU A 4 -17.37 9.10 -5.06
N PHE A 5 -16.23 9.66 -5.47
CA PHE A 5 -15.21 8.93 -6.24
C PHE A 5 -14.28 8.10 -5.36
N SER A 6 -14.10 8.46 -4.09
CA SER A 6 -13.25 7.70 -3.15
C SER A 6 -13.94 6.49 -2.52
N LEU A 7 -15.27 6.50 -2.43
CA LEU A 7 -16.06 5.37 -1.93
C LEU A 7 -15.76 4.02 -2.62
N PRO A 8 -15.77 3.91 -3.96
CA PRO A 8 -15.44 2.65 -4.62
C PRO A 8 -13.99 2.22 -4.38
N ALA A 9 -13.04 3.16 -4.28
CA ALA A 9 -11.65 2.84 -3.99
C ALA A 9 -11.47 2.24 -2.58
N ILE A 10 -12.17 2.80 -1.58
CA ILE A 10 -12.15 2.28 -0.21
C ILE A 10 -12.77 0.87 -0.17
N LEU A 11 -13.89 0.66 -0.87
CA LEU A 11 -14.51 -0.65 -0.97
C LEU A 11 -13.55 -1.67 -1.61
N ILE A 12 -12.87 -1.31 -2.70
CA ILE A 12 -11.89 -2.19 -3.35
C ILE A 12 -10.79 -2.62 -2.37
N ILE A 13 -10.24 -1.68 -1.57
CA ILE A 13 -9.20 -1.98 -0.58
C ILE A 13 -9.72 -2.93 0.51
N LEU A 14 -10.95 -2.71 1.00
CA LEU A 14 -11.57 -3.58 2.01
C LEU A 14 -11.91 -4.97 1.48
N PHE A 15 -12.30 -5.08 0.21
CA PHE A 15 -12.63 -6.36 -0.43
C PHE A 15 -11.41 -7.11 -0.96
N GLN A 16 -10.26 -6.44 -1.16
CA GLN A 16 -9.04 -7.05 -1.66
C GLN A 16 -8.59 -8.31 -0.88
N PRO A 17 -8.51 -8.33 0.47
CA PRO A 17 -8.15 -9.54 1.23
C PRO A 17 -9.16 -10.68 1.07
N VAL A 18 -10.45 -10.35 0.90
CA VAL A 18 -11.52 -11.34 0.70
C VAL A 18 -11.38 -11.98 -0.69
N LEU A 19 -11.11 -11.18 -1.72
CA LEU A 19 -10.86 -11.68 -3.08
C LEU A 19 -9.61 -12.57 -3.13
N THR A 20 -8.56 -12.22 -2.40
CA THR A 20 -7.34 -13.05 -2.32
C THR A 20 -7.58 -14.36 -1.57
N ALA A 21 -8.37 -14.34 -0.50
CA ALA A 21 -8.77 -15.55 0.22
C ALA A 21 -9.63 -16.47 -0.66
N PHE A 22 -10.56 -15.90 -1.42
CA PHE A 22 -11.38 -16.65 -2.37
C PHE A 22 -10.51 -17.26 -3.47
N ALA A 23 -9.61 -16.49 -4.08
CA ALA A 23 -8.66 -17.03 -5.05
C ALA A 23 -7.84 -18.17 -4.45
N ALA A 24 -7.32 -18.03 -3.23
CA ALA A 24 -6.57 -19.08 -2.56
C ALA A 24 -7.37 -20.39 -2.40
N TYR A 25 -8.68 -20.30 -2.12
CA TYR A 25 -9.56 -21.48 -2.10
C TYR A 25 -9.60 -22.20 -3.45
N TRP A 26 -9.68 -21.47 -4.57
CA TRP A 26 -9.65 -22.06 -5.92
C TRP A 26 -8.34 -22.74 -6.29
N TYR A 27 -7.22 -22.31 -5.69
CA TYR A 27 -5.89 -22.88 -5.92
C TYR A 27 -5.49 -23.97 -4.92
N ASP A 28 -6.47 -24.51 -4.16
CA ASP A 28 -6.23 -25.52 -3.12
C ASP A 28 -5.17 -25.07 -2.09
N ARG A 29 -5.29 -23.80 -1.69
CA ARG A 29 -4.49 -23.17 -0.63
C ARG A 29 -5.40 -22.81 0.54
N ASN A 30 -4.81 -22.69 1.73
CA ASN A 30 -5.57 -22.37 2.94
C ASN A 30 -6.07 -20.90 2.90
N PRO A 31 -7.39 -20.66 2.75
CA PRO A 31 -7.93 -19.31 2.55
C PRO A 31 -7.75 -18.42 3.77
N VAL A 32 -7.75 -18.99 4.98
CA VAL A 32 -7.57 -18.25 6.24
C VAL A 32 -6.16 -17.67 6.33
N LYS A 33 -5.14 -18.45 5.94
CA LYS A 33 -3.75 -17.97 5.90
C LYS A 33 -3.59 -16.82 4.91
N TRP A 34 -4.18 -16.94 3.72
CA TRP A 34 -4.10 -15.91 2.69
C TRP A 34 -4.89 -14.64 3.04
N LEU A 35 -6.02 -14.77 3.74
CA LEU A 35 -6.75 -13.62 4.28
C LEU A 35 -5.91 -12.84 5.29
N LEU A 36 -5.23 -13.52 6.21
CA LEU A 36 -4.34 -12.90 7.19
C LEU A 36 -3.14 -12.21 6.51
N ILE A 37 -2.55 -12.84 5.49
CA ILE A 37 -1.47 -12.23 4.70
C ILE A 37 -1.96 -10.95 4.01
N GLY A 38 -3.12 -11.01 3.34
CA GLY A 38 -3.71 -9.85 2.68
C GLY A 38 -4.03 -8.70 3.63
N LEU A 39 -4.47 -9.01 4.85
CA LEU A 39 -4.75 -8.02 5.90
C LEU A 39 -3.46 -7.38 6.45
N LEU A 40 -2.40 -8.16 6.64
CA LEU A 40 -1.13 -7.71 7.23
C LEU A 40 -0.21 -7.01 6.23
N LEU A 41 -0.33 -7.30 4.94
CA LEU A 41 0.48 -6.71 3.87
C LEU A 41 0.58 -5.17 3.92
N PRO A 42 -0.51 -4.39 4.06
CA PRO A 42 -0.42 -2.93 4.13
C PRO A 42 0.34 -2.43 5.36
N PHE A 43 0.29 -3.14 6.49
CA PHE A 43 1.09 -2.81 7.67
C PHE A 43 2.57 -3.02 7.41
N VAL A 44 2.94 -4.14 6.80
CA VAL A 44 4.33 -4.42 6.41
C VAL A 44 4.83 -3.37 5.42
N ALA A 45 4.02 -3.01 4.42
CA ALA A 45 4.35 -1.95 3.46
C ALA A 45 4.59 -0.60 4.16
N THR A 46 3.79 -0.26 5.17
CA THR A 46 3.95 0.97 5.96
C THR A 46 5.27 0.97 6.73
N ILE A 47 5.61 -0.15 7.38
CA ILE A 47 6.89 -0.29 8.10
C ILE A 47 8.07 -0.14 7.13
N ILE A 48 8.00 -0.76 5.95
CA ILE A 48 9.02 -0.62 4.91
C ILE A 48 9.18 0.84 4.49
N VAL A 49 8.08 1.56 4.28
CA VAL A 49 8.12 3.00 3.91
C VAL A 49 8.74 3.84 5.03
N LEU A 50 8.45 3.56 6.28
CA LEU A 50 9.02 4.27 7.43
C LEU A 50 10.52 3.97 7.62
N TRP A 51 10.96 2.78 7.22
CA TRP A 51 12.36 2.36 7.31
C TRP A 51 13.18 2.70 6.08
N LEU A 52 12.53 3.04 4.95
CA LEU A 52 13.26 3.51 3.79
C LEU A 52 13.96 4.83 4.16
N PRO A 53 15.28 4.92 3.97
CA PRO A 53 15.97 6.20 4.16
C PRO A 53 15.34 7.22 3.22
N GLU A 54 15.16 8.44 3.72
CA GLU A 54 14.53 9.54 3.00
C GLU A 54 15.12 9.65 1.58
N SER A 55 14.33 9.22 0.58
CA SER A 55 14.77 9.22 -0.81
C SER A 55 14.92 10.67 -1.27
N ASN A 56 16.17 11.16 -1.24
CA ASN A 56 16.78 12.22 -2.06
C ASN A 56 16.03 13.55 -2.27
N ARG A 57 14.83 13.73 -1.70
CA ARG A 57 13.96 14.90 -1.88
C ARG A 57 14.57 16.12 -1.23
N ASN A 58 15.37 15.92 -0.19
CA ASN A 58 16.20 16.96 0.42
C ASN A 58 17.47 17.26 -0.40
N ARG A 59 17.96 16.33 -1.23
CA ARG A 59 19.12 16.54 -2.10
C ARG A 59 18.74 17.34 -3.36
N VAL A 60 17.56 17.10 -3.92
CA VAL A 60 17.01 17.94 -5.02
C VAL A 60 16.71 19.36 -4.52
N ARG A 61 16.13 19.51 -3.31
CA ARG A 61 15.96 20.83 -2.69
C ARG A 61 17.28 21.53 -2.36
N ALA A 62 18.32 20.80 -1.97
CA ALA A 62 19.64 21.39 -1.73
C ALA A 62 20.25 21.92 -3.04
N VAL A 63 20.19 21.16 -4.13
CA VAL A 63 20.65 21.60 -5.46
C VAL A 63 19.82 22.78 -5.98
N GLU A 64 18.50 22.78 -5.80
CA GLU A 64 17.63 23.89 -6.21
C GLU A 64 17.89 25.18 -5.41
N ASN A 65 18.31 25.08 -4.15
CA ASN A 65 18.72 26.25 -3.36
C ASN A 65 20.16 26.70 -3.65
N ASP A 66 21.07 25.79 -4.03
CA ASP A 66 22.44 26.13 -4.41
C ASP A 66 22.54 26.73 -5.84
N GLU A 67 21.56 26.48 -6.71
CA GLU A 67 21.46 27.13 -8.04
C GLU A 67 20.85 28.54 -8.01
N LEU A 68 20.41 29.00 -6.83
CA LEU A 68 19.79 30.30 -6.60
C LEU A 68 20.73 31.33 -5.92
N PHE A 69 22.01 31.01 -5.74
CA PHE A 69 23.06 31.91 -5.21
C PHE A 69 24.17 32.19 -6.23
#